data_AF-A0A6J4R0E8-F1
#
_entry.id   AF-A0A6J4R0E8-F1
#
_cell.length_a   1.000
_cell.length_b   1.000
_cell.length_c   1.000
_cell.angle_alpha   90.00
_cell.angle_beta   90.00
_cell.angle_gamma   90.00
#
_symmetry.space_group_name_H-M   'P 1'
#
loop_
_entity.id
_entity.type
_entity.pdbx_description
1 polymer ?
#
loop_
_entity_poly.entity_id
_entity_poly.type
_entity_poly.pdbx_seq_one_letter_code
_entity_poly.pdbx_strand_id
1 'polypeptide(L)'
;MSEDPRDEAAALAEGMEAASALIENLEQEVADLRNDVDQAVVALKAAQEEVSSRAGALEEKERARGEAEDLRAEISDLKQRHSDEQLRLSNEHINELAEVRRTLEEQRRTDVDAASSGTRLDTIKEEFRREREALEARYREEIEALKNASEHWEEQLRTSYQEQEARHAAELESARSEAAERDTILERSLSKDFERRLAEERIAADDRQTAAVQALRSAAAERELELQKEYRDVTGTQQREIDALQEELDEARRSSQEWRKEELRRVKALAEGRENDLRKTHATRLAEAKESADRRVAAIQAQREADNRALRTRHEEERARLRREHQEQLAAEDERRKSETWALEERLREAALQRETELRAYTARLKELEAARLARKSSSQEDLERVVERFGVEISDFENRVTELEGALKESEAHRNELEALLGSIRAGGEESSGITASPDDDTADPEPRARLEDVEAQNILAEEKVEDLQARLSEAREESRRNAEKLQRALERLDRLSDPARRLREGIALFNHSEHARTVASISKAFGLPRVHAALDDSAPGKPTLTFLWGDMAWRRYVSDPTEGVEEPRVYLEGTGEDPAEIEASSRQPNARMDSRGRLMIGVQAR
;
A
#
# COMPACT_ATOMS: atom_id res chain seq x y z
N MET A 1 90.30 63.26 147.17
CA MET A 1 91.07 62.12 147.71
C MET A 1 90.09 61.00 147.97
N SER A 2 90.42 59.81 147.44
CA SER A 2 89.69 58.54 147.34
C SER A 2 88.58 58.46 146.28
N GLU A 3 89.00 57.87 145.16
CA GLU A 3 88.22 57.24 144.10
C GLU A 3 87.16 56.28 144.65
N ASP A 4 85.94 56.35 144.12
CA ASP A 4 84.93 55.29 144.26
C ASP A 4 84.71 54.64 142.88
N PRO A 5 85.16 53.39 142.66
CA PRO A 5 85.21 52.72 141.36
C PRO A 5 83.85 52.12 140.94
N ARG A 6 82.76 52.86 141.12
CA ARG A 6 81.39 52.43 140.77
C ARG A 6 80.77 53.16 139.57
N ASP A 7 81.39 54.24 139.08
CA ASP A 7 80.85 55.05 137.98
C ASP A 7 81.38 54.68 136.58
N GLU A 8 82.48 53.92 136.46
CA GLU A 8 82.98 53.48 135.14
C GLU A 8 82.17 52.32 134.55
N ALA A 9 81.48 51.52 135.38
CA ALA A 9 80.60 50.45 134.92
C ALA A 9 79.24 50.98 134.40
N ALA A 10 78.76 52.10 134.94
CA ALA A 10 77.51 52.73 134.50
C ALA A 10 77.68 53.45 133.15
N ALA A 11 78.78 54.16 132.94
CA ALA A 11 79.07 54.85 131.67
C ALA A 11 79.34 53.87 130.50
N LEU A 12 79.90 52.69 130.77
CA LEU A 12 80.10 51.64 129.76
C LEU A 12 78.79 50.89 129.44
N ALA A 13 77.89 50.74 130.42
CA ALA A 13 76.56 50.18 130.20
C ALA A 13 75.66 51.11 129.37
N GLU A 14 75.65 52.42 129.65
CA GLU A 14 74.89 53.41 128.87
C GLU A 14 75.43 53.55 127.43
N GLY A 15 76.77 53.48 127.26
CA GLY A 15 77.40 53.46 125.93
C GLY A 15 77.10 52.18 125.14
N MET A 16 76.99 51.02 125.80
CA MET A 16 76.60 49.76 125.17
C MET A 16 75.10 49.71 124.85
N GLU A 17 74.24 50.34 125.64
CA GLU A 17 72.81 50.48 125.34
C GLU A 17 72.57 51.42 124.15
N ALA A 18 73.28 52.56 124.10
CA ALA A 18 73.21 53.46 122.95
C ALA A 18 73.78 52.83 121.67
N ALA A 19 74.87 52.06 121.77
CA ALA A 19 75.39 51.29 120.64
C ALA A 19 74.43 50.16 120.22
N SER A 20 73.77 49.50 121.17
CA SER A 20 72.76 48.46 120.88
C SER A 20 71.53 49.04 120.21
N ALA A 21 71.05 50.21 120.64
CA ALA A 21 69.92 50.90 120.01
C ALA A 21 70.25 51.38 118.59
N LEU A 22 71.50 51.79 118.33
CA LEU A 22 71.95 52.19 117.00
C LEU A 22 72.14 50.98 116.08
N ILE A 23 72.60 49.84 116.61
CA ILE A 23 72.65 48.56 115.90
C ILE A 23 71.24 48.08 115.56
N GLU A 24 70.30 48.15 116.52
CA GLU A 24 68.91 47.71 116.31
C GLU A 24 68.18 48.61 115.29
N ASN A 25 68.46 49.92 115.29
CA ASN A 25 67.93 50.84 114.27
C ASN A 25 68.55 50.59 112.89
N LEU A 26 69.85 50.31 112.81
CA LEU A 26 70.50 49.92 111.54
C LEU A 26 70.03 48.55 111.05
N GLU A 27 69.75 47.61 111.94
CA GLU A 27 69.17 46.31 111.59
C GLU A 27 67.74 46.46 111.08
N GLN A 28 66.97 47.39 111.66
CA GLN A 28 65.63 47.73 111.19
C GLN A 28 65.67 48.43 109.81
N GLU A 29 66.55 49.42 109.61
CA GLU A 29 66.73 50.04 108.29
C GLU A 29 67.22 49.03 107.24
N VAL A 30 68.10 48.08 107.60
CA VAL A 30 68.53 47.00 106.70
C VAL A 30 67.39 46.01 106.43
N ALA A 31 66.52 45.76 107.40
CA ALA A 31 65.33 44.92 107.22
C ALA A 31 64.31 45.61 106.29
N ASP A 32 64.08 46.91 106.48
CA ASP A 32 63.19 47.70 105.64
C ASP A 32 63.73 47.81 104.21
N LEU A 33 65.04 48.07 104.04
CA LEU A 33 65.69 48.05 102.72
C LEU A 33 65.65 46.68 102.05
N ARG A 34 65.75 45.58 102.81
CA ARG A 34 65.57 44.23 102.25
C ARG A 34 64.14 44.01 101.79
N ASN A 35 63.16 44.47 102.56
CA ASN A 35 61.76 44.38 102.21
C ASN A 35 61.42 45.22 100.97
N ASP A 36 61.99 46.43 100.86
CA ASP A 36 61.85 47.29 99.68
C ASP A 36 62.52 46.68 98.45
N VAL A 37 63.70 46.05 98.61
CA VAL A 37 64.37 45.32 97.53
C VAL A 37 63.56 44.10 97.10
N ASP A 38 63.01 43.34 98.04
CA ASP A 38 62.16 42.18 97.74
C ASP A 38 60.87 42.62 97.03
N GLN A 39 60.24 43.73 97.45
CA GLN A 39 59.10 44.31 96.77
C GLN A 39 59.44 44.83 95.37
N ALA A 40 60.60 45.47 95.19
CA ALA A 40 61.07 45.90 93.89
C ALA A 40 61.36 44.71 92.96
N VAL A 41 61.89 43.60 93.49
CA VAL A 41 62.10 42.36 92.72
C VAL A 41 60.77 41.73 92.31
N VAL A 42 59.77 41.72 93.19
CA VAL A 42 58.42 41.23 92.86
C VAL A 42 57.75 42.11 91.80
N ALA A 43 57.84 43.44 91.93
CA ALA A 43 57.30 44.39 90.95
C ALA A 43 58.00 44.26 89.59
N LEU A 44 59.31 44.04 89.57
CA LEU A 44 60.08 43.86 88.34
C LEU A 44 59.75 42.53 87.65
N LYS A 45 59.52 41.45 88.41
CA LYS A 45 59.03 40.18 87.85
C LYS A 45 57.63 40.32 87.26
N ALA A 46 56.71 40.99 87.96
CA ALA A 46 55.37 41.26 87.45
C ALA A 46 55.38 42.09 86.16
N ALA A 47 56.21 43.15 86.11
CA ALA A 47 56.41 43.95 84.90
C ALA A 47 57.03 43.12 83.76
N GLN A 48 57.97 42.22 84.06
CA GLN A 48 58.56 41.33 83.06
C GLN A 48 57.55 40.32 82.50
N GLU A 49 56.65 39.77 83.33
CA GLU A 49 55.55 38.91 82.89
C GLU A 49 54.51 39.67 82.05
N GLU A 50 54.20 40.92 82.41
CA GLU A 50 53.31 41.78 81.62
C GLU A 50 53.92 42.12 80.24
N VAL A 51 55.22 42.42 80.19
CA VAL A 51 55.93 42.65 78.92
C VAL A 51 56.00 41.37 78.09
N SER A 52 56.20 40.21 78.71
CA SER A 52 56.25 38.91 78.01
C SER A 52 54.89 38.51 77.44
N SER A 53 53.79 38.74 78.19
CA SER A 53 52.43 38.48 77.71
C SER A 53 52.01 39.46 76.62
N ARG A 54 52.39 40.75 76.72
CA ARG A 54 52.20 41.72 75.62
C ARG A 54 53.01 41.38 74.38
N ALA A 55 54.25 40.90 74.54
CA ALA A 55 55.07 40.44 73.41
C ALA A 55 54.43 39.23 72.73
N GLY A 56 53.96 38.23 73.49
CA GLY A 56 53.23 37.08 72.96
C GLY A 56 51.94 37.47 72.22
N ALA A 57 51.15 38.39 72.79
CA ALA A 57 49.92 38.89 72.16
C ALA A 57 50.20 39.70 70.88
N LEU A 58 51.33 40.42 70.81
CA LEU A 58 51.76 41.11 69.60
C LEU A 58 52.20 40.13 68.51
N GLU A 59 52.96 39.09 68.86
CA GLU A 59 53.35 38.05 67.91
C GLU A 59 52.13 37.30 67.34
N GLU A 60 51.15 36.95 68.18
CA GLU A 60 49.89 36.34 67.70
C GLU A 60 49.12 37.27 66.77
N LYS A 61 49.07 38.57 67.09
CA LYS A 61 48.43 39.56 66.22
C LYS A 61 49.17 39.75 64.89
N GLU A 62 50.49 39.64 64.88
CA GLU A 62 51.30 39.66 63.66
C GLU A 62 51.10 38.40 62.83
N ARG A 63 51.03 37.21 63.44
CA ARG A 63 50.67 35.96 62.74
C ARG A 63 49.27 36.04 62.13
N ALA A 64 48.29 36.51 62.88
CA ALA A 64 46.92 36.68 62.38
C ALA A 64 46.82 37.72 61.26
N ARG A 65 47.68 38.75 61.26
CA ARG A 65 47.80 39.70 60.14
C ARG A 65 48.41 39.05 58.90
N GLY A 66 49.47 38.27 59.06
CA GLY A 66 50.08 37.51 57.96
C GLY A 66 49.07 36.53 57.32
N GLU A 67 48.35 35.76 58.14
CA GLU A 67 47.31 34.85 57.65
C GLU A 67 46.16 35.60 56.94
N ALA A 68 45.77 36.77 57.45
CA ALA A 68 44.76 37.60 56.80
C ALA A 68 45.24 38.20 55.47
N GLU A 69 46.53 38.52 55.34
CA GLU A 69 47.15 38.97 54.08
C GLU A 69 47.24 37.83 53.07
N ASP A 70 47.63 36.63 53.49
CA ASP A 70 47.68 35.43 52.65
C ASP A 70 46.28 35.06 52.12
N LEU A 71 45.26 35.07 52.99
CA LEU A 71 43.88 34.82 52.57
C LEU A 71 43.35 35.91 51.62
N ARG A 72 43.75 37.17 51.80
CA ARG A 72 43.40 38.25 50.87
C ARG A 72 44.05 38.04 49.50
N ALA A 73 45.31 37.60 49.47
CA ALA A 73 45.99 37.25 48.23
C ALA A 73 45.31 36.07 47.54
N GLU A 74 44.96 35.01 48.27
CA GLU A 74 44.24 33.86 47.71
C GLU A 74 42.86 34.22 47.17
N ILE A 75 42.10 35.07 47.88
CA ILE A 75 40.82 35.59 47.39
C ILE A 75 41.00 36.43 46.13
N SER A 76 42.06 37.23 46.04
CA SER A 76 42.37 38.03 44.84
C SER A 76 42.70 37.13 43.65
N ASP A 77 43.53 36.11 43.84
CA ASP A 77 43.88 35.13 42.81
C ASP A 77 42.67 34.34 42.33
N LEU A 78 41.78 33.92 43.25
CA LEU A 78 40.53 33.23 42.90
C LEU A 78 39.59 34.13 42.11
N LYS A 79 39.46 35.41 42.50
CA LYS A 79 38.66 36.39 41.74
C LYS A 79 39.22 36.61 40.34
N GLN A 80 40.54 36.69 40.20
CA GLN A 80 41.18 36.84 38.91
C GLN A 80 40.95 35.60 38.03
N ARG A 81 41.18 34.39 38.54
CA ARG A 81 40.90 33.14 37.82
C ARG A 81 39.44 33.04 37.39
N HIS A 82 38.51 33.42 38.27
CA HIS A 82 37.09 33.41 37.94
C HIS A 82 36.76 34.41 36.83
N SER A 83 37.33 35.62 36.87
CA SER A 83 37.18 36.62 35.81
C SER A 83 37.76 36.14 34.48
N ASP A 84 38.95 35.53 34.50
CA ASP A 84 39.61 35.01 33.30
C ASP A 84 38.80 33.84 32.70
N GLU A 85 38.23 32.97 33.53
CA GLU A 85 37.38 31.87 33.09
C GLU A 85 36.05 32.36 32.53
N GLN A 86 35.43 33.39 33.13
CA GLN A 86 34.25 34.05 32.57
C GLN A 86 34.54 34.68 31.20
N LEU A 87 35.69 35.34 31.04
CA LEU A 87 36.11 35.89 29.76
C LEU A 87 36.37 34.78 28.73
N ARG A 88 36.96 33.66 29.14
CA ARG A 88 37.19 32.50 28.26
C ARG A 88 35.87 31.93 27.74
N LEU A 89 34.92 31.66 28.64
CA LEU A 89 33.59 31.14 28.28
C LEU A 89 32.80 32.13 27.41
N SER A 90 32.88 33.43 27.71
CA SER A 90 32.24 34.46 26.88
C SER A 90 32.81 34.48 25.46
N ASN A 91 34.14 34.37 25.32
CA ASN A 91 34.79 34.31 24.01
C ASN A 91 34.46 33.02 23.25
N GLU A 92 34.37 31.88 23.94
CA GLU A 92 33.93 30.61 23.36
C GLU A 92 32.49 30.74 22.80
N HIS A 93 31.54 31.25 23.59
CA HIS A 93 30.17 31.48 23.14
C HIS A 93 30.07 32.46 21.96
N ILE A 94 30.88 33.53 21.95
CA ILE A 94 30.92 34.48 20.84
C ILE A 94 31.39 33.78 19.56
N ASN A 95 32.39 32.90 19.65
CA ASN A 95 32.90 32.15 18.51
C ASN A 95 31.88 31.12 18.00
N GLU A 96 31.23 30.38 18.89
CA GLU A 96 30.18 29.42 18.53
C GLU A 96 29.01 30.11 17.84
N LEU A 97 28.55 31.25 18.36
CA LEU A 97 27.50 32.05 17.72
C LEU A 97 27.93 32.56 16.34
N ALA A 98 29.20 32.93 16.16
CA ALA A 98 29.73 33.35 14.87
C ALA A 98 29.75 32.18 13.87
N GLU A 99 30.10 30.97 14.30
CA GLU A 99 30.07 29.77 13.46
C GLU A 99 28.64 29.39 13.06
N VAL A 100 27.70 29.37 13.99
CA VAL A 100 26.28 29.11 13.70
C VAL A 100 25.75 30.12 12.67
N ARG A 101 26.07 31.41 12.82
CA ARG A 101 25.69 32.43 11.83
C ARG A 101 26.27 32.14 10.44
N ARG A 102 27.55 31.77 10.34
CA ARG A 102 28.17 31.39 9.05
C ARG A 102 27.47 30.20 8.43
N THR A 103 27.20 29.14 9.20
CA THR A 103 26.51 27.96 8.66
C THR A 103 25.10 28.27 8.17
N LEU A 104 24.38 29.17 8.85
CA LEU A 104 23.02 29.55 8.48
C LEU A 104 23.02 30.46 7.24
N GLU A 105 24.01 31.34 7.10
CA GLU A 105 24.22 32.11 5.87
C GLU A 105 24.61 31.23 4.68
N GLU A 106 25.44 30.20 4.90
CA GLU A 106 25.80 29.23 3.88
C GLU A 106 24.61 28.38 3.44
N GLN A 107 23.77 27.93 4.38
CA GLN A 107 22.50 27.28 4.08
C GLN A 107 21.56 28.18 3.28
N ARG A 108 21.44 29.47 3.65
CA ARG A 108 20.64 30.42 2.86
C ARG A 108 21.17 30.59 1.45
N ARG A 109 22.49 30.60 1.25
CA ARG A 109 23.09 30.64 -0.10
C ARG A 109 22.76 29.37 -0.87
N THR A 110 22.89 28.20 -0.27
CA THR A 110 22.54 26.93 -0.93
C THR A 110 21.05 26.84 -1.27
N ASP A 111 20.17 27.36 -0.40
CA ASP A 111 18.73 27.39 -0.64
C ASP A 111 18.35 28.38 -1.75
N VAL A 112 19.02 29.54 -1.80
CA VAL A 112 18.86 30.52 -2.89
C VAL A 112 19.41 29.98 -4.20
N ASP A 113 20.52 29.25 -4.19
CA ASP A 113 21.09 28.59 -5.38
C ASP A 113 20.21 27.43 -5.85
N ALA A 114 19.61 26.67 -4.92
CA ALA A 114 18.62 25.65 -5.23
C ALA A 114 17.34 26.26 -5.82
N ALA A 115 16.84 27.35 -5.24
CA ALA A 115 15.65 28.06 -5.72
C ALA A 115 15.89 28.80 -7.06
N SER A 116 17.11 29.30 -7.29
CA SER A 116 17.49 29.98 -8.54
C SER A 116 17.91 29.03 -9.66
N SER A 117 17.96 27.72 -9.41
CA SER A 117 18.16 26.67 -10.43
C SER A 117 16.95 26.46 -11.36
N GLY A 118 16.17 27.50 -11.63
CA GLY A 118 15.05 27.51 -12.58
C GLY A 118 15.42 26.99 -13.98
N THR A 119 16.69 27.10 -14.37
CA THR A 119 17.22 26.52 -15.62
C THR A 119 17.17 24.99 -15.65
N ARG A 120 17.29 24.32 -14.50
CA ARG A 120 17.12 22.85 -14.38
C ARG A 120 15.65 22.45 -14.44
N LEU A 121 14.76 23.24 -13.86
CA LEU A 121 13.32 22.97 -13.93
C LEU A 121 12.77 23.19 -15.34
N ASP A 122 13.24 24.20 -16.06
CA ASP A 122 12.79 24.46 -17.42
C ASP A 122 13.34 23.42 -18.40
N THR A 123 14.58 22.95 -18.21
CA THR A 123 15.12 21.81 -18.98
C THR A 123 14.35 20.51 -18.71
N ILE A 124 14.04 20.20 -17.44
CA ILE A 124 13.22 19.04 -17.08
C ILE A 124 11.80 19.16 -17.66
N LYS A 125 11.18 20.35 -17.65
CA LYS A 125 9.86 20.56 -18.26
C LYS A 125 9.88 20.37 -19.78
N GLU A 126 10.95 20.79 -20.44
CA GLU A 126 11.14 20.55 -21.87
C GLU A 126 11.36 19.07 -22.18
N GLU A 127 12.14 18.37 -21.35
CA GLU A 127 12.32 16.92 -21.47
C GLU A 127 11.00 16.18 -21.27
N PHE A 128 10.23 16.50 -20.23
CA PHE A 128 8.89 15.93 -20.03
C PHE A 128 7.94 16.22 -21.18
N ARG A 129 8.03 17.41 -21.80
CA ARG A 129 7.20 17.73 -22.97
C ARG A 129 7.60 16.87 -24.18
N ARG A 130 8.90 16.74 -24.45
CA ARG A 130 9.42 15.90 -25.54
C ARG A 130 9.12 14.42 -25.32
N GLU A 131 9.25 13.93 -24.10
CA GLU A 131 8.90 12.55 -23.74
C GLU A 131 7.41 12.30 -23.92
N ARG A 132 6.56 13.25 -23.51
CA ARG A 132 5.12 13.15 -23.72
C ARG A 132 4.76 13.17 -25.21
N GLU A 133 5.35 14.06 -26.00
CA GLU A 133 5.14 14.11 -27.45
C GLU A 133 5.62 12.81 -28.14
N ALA A 134 6.76 12.26 -27.72
CA ALA A 134 7.27 11.00 -28.22
C ALA A 134 6.37 9.80 -27.85
N LEU A 135 5.84 9.77 -26.63
CA LEU A 135 4.87 8.75 -26.21
C LEU A 135 3.56 8.88 -26.96
N GLU A 136 3.04 10.10 -27.13
CA GLU A 136 1.83 10.33 -27.93
C GLU A 136 2.03 9.95 -29.41
N ALA A 137 3.23 10.15 -29.97
CA ALA A 137 3.57 9.69 -31.31
C ALA A 137 3.60 8.16 -31.39
N ARG A 138 4.25 7.47 -30.44
CA ARG A 138 4.27 6.00 -30.37
C ARG A 138 2.86 5.41 -30.23
N TYR A 139 2.03 5.98 -29.35
CA TYR A 139 0.64 5.51 -29.21
C TYR A 139 -0.17 5.73 -30.49
N ARG A 140 0.06 6.82 -31.23
CA ARG A 140 -0.58 7.01 -32.54
C ARG A 140 -0.13 5.95 -33.54
N GLU A 141 1.17 5.67 -33.61
CA GLU A 141 1.73 4.62 -34.47
C GLU A 141 1.19 3.23 -34.10
N GLU A 142 1.08 2.91 -32.81
CA GLU A 142 0.50 1.65 -32.33
C GLU A 142 -1.00 1.55 -32.69
N ILE A 143 -1.76 2.63 -32.52
CA ILE A 143 -3.17 2.66 -32.91
C ILE A 143 -3.32 2.47 -34.43
N GLU A 144 -2.48 3.11 -35.24
CA GLU A 144 -2.50 2.92 -36.70
C GLU A 144 -2.08 1.51 -37.09
N ALA A 145 -1.07 0.93 -36.43
CA ALA A 145 -0.66 -0.45 -36.65
C ALA A 145 -1.78 -1.44 -36.30
N LEU A 146 -2.50 -1.22 -35.19
CA LEU A 146 -3.65 -2.02 -34.79
C LEU A 146 -4.81 -1.86 -35.78
N LYS A 147 -5.07 -0.66 -36.28
CA LYS A 147 -6.08 -0.44 -37.34
C LYS A 147 -5.72 -1.19 -38.62
N ASN A 148 -4.49 -1.04 -39.10
CA ASN A 148 -4.02 -1.74 -40.31
C ASN A 148 -4.07 -3.27 -40.12
N ALA A 149 -3.69 -3.76 -38.94
CA ALA A 149 -3.83 -5.18 -38.62
C ALA A 149 -5.30 -5.63 -38.61
N SER A 150 -6.20 -4.83 -38.03
CA SER A 150 -7.63 -5.13 -38.03
C SER A 150 -8.23 -5.15 -39.43
N GLU A 151 -7.86 -4.20 -40.30
CA GLU A 151 -8.28 -4.17 -41.70
C GLU A 151 -7.75 -5.40 -42.45
N HIS A 152 -6.50 -5.79 -42.20
CA HIS A 152 -5.94 -7.01 -42.79
C HIS A 152 -6.67 -8.27 -42.34
N TRP A 153 -7.02 -8.39 -41.06
CA TRP A 153 -7.82 -9.50 -40.55
C TRP A 153 -9.24 -9.50 -41.13
N GLU A 154 -9.87 -8.34 -41.31
CA GLU A 154 -11.16 -8.24 -41.99
C GLU A 154 -11.08 -8.69 -43.45
N GLU A 155 -10.01 -8.33 -44.17
CA GLU A 155 -9.77 -8.78 -45.53
C GLU A 155 -9.50 -10.30 -45.60
N GLN A 156 -8.71 -10.84 -44.68
CA GLN A 156 -8.50 -12.28 -44.55
C GLN A 156 -9.82 -13.02 -44.24
N LEU A 157 -10.67 -12.46 -43.37
CA LEU A 157 -11.98 -13.03 -43.10
C LEU A 157 -12.87 -12.97 -44.36
N ARG A 158 -12.94 -11.83 -45.05
CA ARG A 158 -13.72 -11.70 -46.30
C ARG A 158 -13.26 -12.70 -47.36
N THR A 159 -11.95 -12.86 -47.55
CA THR A 159 -11.40 -13.84 -48.50
C THR A 159 -11.70 -15.27 -48.07
N SER A 160 -11.54 -15.62 -46.80
CA SER A 160 -11.90 -16.95 -46.29
C SER A 160 -13.39 -17.27 -46.43
N TYR A 161 -14.28 -16.29 -46.20
CA TYR A 161 -15.71 -16.45 -46.42
C TYR A 161 -16.03 -16.62 -47.90
N GLN A 162 -15.40 -15.86 -48.79
CA GLN A 162 -15.57 -16.02 -50.24
C GLN A 162 -15.07 -17.39 -50.72
N GLU A 163 -13.95 -17.88 -50.19
CA GLU A 163 -13.46 -19.23 -50.47
C GLU A 163 -14.43 -20.30 -49.97
N GLN A 164 -15.00 -20.13 -48.77
CA GLN A 164 -15.99 -21.06 -48.22
C GLN A 164 -17.28 -21.05 -49.06
N GLU A 165 -17.77 -19.88 -49.46
CA GLU A 165 -18.91 -19.75 -50.36
C GLU A 165 -18.63 -20.41 -51.71
N ALA A 166 -17.43 -20.22 -52.27
CA ALA A 166 -17.02 -20.88 -53.51
C ALA A 166 -16.95 -22.41 -53.38
N ARG A 167 -16.45 -22.92 -52.24
CA ARG A 167 -16.45 -24.37 -51.95
C ARG A 167 -17.87 -24.91 -51.87
N HIS A 168 -18.76 -24.26 -51.12
CA HIS A 168 -20.15 -24.69 -51.03
C HIS A 168 -20.90 -24.57 -52.37
N ALA A 169 -20.62 -23.55 -53.17
CA ALA A 169 -21.17 -23.43 -54.52
C ALA A 169 -20.71 -24.59 -55.41
N ALA A 170 -19.42 -24.95 -55.37
CA ALA A 170 -18.87 -26.09 -56.11
C ALA A 170 -19.45 -27.43 -55.61
N GLU A 171 -19.63 -27.62 -54.31
CA GLU A 171 -20.29 -28.80 -53.73
C GLU A 171 -21.74 -28.92 -54.21
N LEU A 172 -22.49 -27.81 -54.23
CA LEU A 172 -23.86 -27.79 -54.74
C LEU A 172 -23.92 -28.07 -56.24
N GLU A 173 -22.98 -27.56 -57.02
CA GLU A 173 -22.89 -27.83 -58.46
C GLU A 173 -22.52 -29.30 -58.72
N SER A 174 -21.58 -29.87 -57.95
CA SER A 174 -21.25 -31.30 -57.98
C SER A 174 -22.47 -32.15 -57.62
N ALA A 175 -23.18 -31.83 -56.53
CA ALA A 175 -24.38 -32.54 -56.13
C ALA A 175 -25.50 -32.45 -57.18
N ARG A 176 -25.66 -31.29 -57.83
CA ARG A 176 -26.59 -31.11 -58.96
C ARG A 176 -26.18 -31.94 -60.17
N SER A 177 -24.88 -32.01 -60.49
CA SER A 177 -24.37 -32.81 -61.60
C SER A 177 -24.58 -34.31 -61.35
N GLU A 178 -24.29 -34.80 -60.14
CA GLU A 178 -24.57 -36.19 -59.76
C GLU A 178 -26.06 -36.51 -59.79
N ALA A 179 -26.92 -35.60 -59.33
CA ALA A 179 -28.37 -35.76 -59.41
C ALA A 179 -28.83 -35.85 -60.88
N ALA A 180 -28.33 -34.97 -61.76
CA ALA A 180 -28.62 -35.02 -63.18
C ALA A 180 -28.12 -36.33 -63.82
N GLU A 181 -26.94 -36.83 -63.44
CA GLU A 181 -26.45 -38.13 -63.90
C GLU A 181 -27.36 -39.27 -63.44
N ARG A 182 -27.77 -39.28 -62.17
CA ARG A 182 -28.73 -40.27 -61.64
C ARG A 182 -30.04 -40.23 -62.41
N ASP A 183 -30.55 -39.04 -62.72
CA ASP A 183 -31.76 -38.86 -63.51
C ASP A 183 -31.58 -39.42 -64.93
N THR A 184 -30.47 -39.12 -65.62
CA THR A 184 -30.22 -39.68 -66.97
C THR A 184 -30.06 -41.21 -66.96
N ILE A 185 -29.49 -41.78 -65.89
CA ILE A 185 -29.39 -43.24 -65.73
C ILE A 185 -30.78 -43.84 -65.53
N LEU A 186 -31.60 -43.22 -64.67
CA LEU A 186 -32.98 -43.64 -64.44
C LEU A 186 -33.81 -43.54 -65.71
N GLU A 187 -33.77 -42.42 -66.42
CA GLU A 187 -34.44 -42.24 -67.71
C GLU A 187 -34.01 -43.30 -68.70
N ARG A 188 -32.70 -43.55 -68.84
CA ARG A 188 -32.18 -44.59 -69.76
C ARG A 188 -32.65 -45.99 -69.34
N SER A 189 -32.75 -46.28 -68.04
CA SER A 189 -33.27 -47.57 -67.54
C SER A 189 -34.77 -47.72 -67.82
N LEU A 190 -35.55 -46.67 -67.60
CA LEU A 190 -36.99 -46.65 -67.89
C LEU A 190 -37.27 -46.77 -69.38
N SER A 191 -36.50 -46.07 -70.23
CA SER A 191 -36.62 -46.21 -71.69
C SER A 191 -36.27 -47.63 -72.15
N LYS A 192 -35.20 -48.24 -71.61
CA LYS A 192 -34.85 -49.63 -71.93
C LYS A 192 -35.92 -50.62 -71.47
N ASP A 193 -36.48 -50.43 -70.28
CA ASP A 193 -37.55 -51.29 -69.77
C ASP A 193 -38.84 -51.10 -70.58
N PHE A 194 -39.13 -49.88 -71.03
CA PHE A 194 -40.24 -49.60 -71.94
C PHE A 194 -40.04 -50.25 -73.30
N GLU A 195 -38.84 -50.17 -73.90
CA GLU A 195 -38.50 -50.84 -75.15
C GLU A 195 -38.57 -52.36 -75.03
N ARG A 196 -38.10 -52.93 -73.91
CA ARG A 196 -38.24 -54.36 -73.62
C ARG A 196 -39.69 -54.79 -73.57
N ARG A 197 -40.53 -54.07 -72.82
CA ARG A 197 -41.98 -54.36 -72.77
C ARG A 197 -42.63 -54.23 -74.14
N LEU A 198 -42.24 -53.23 -74.93
CA LEU A 198 -42.77 -53.05 -76.28
C LEU A 198 -42.33 -54.18 -77.23
N ALA A 199 -41.10 -54.68 -77.08
CA ALA A 199 -40.60 -55.83 -77.83
C ALA A 199 -41.28 -57.14 -77.40
N GLU A 200 -41.49 -57.34 -76.10
CA GLU A 200 -42.25 -58.47 -75.55
C GLU A 200 -43.71 -58.43 -76.02
N GLU A 201 -44.35 -57.27 -76.06
CA GLU A 201 -45.68 -57.11 -76.61
C GLU A 201 -45.72 -57.37 -78.11
N ARG A 202 -44.68 -56.98 -78.87
CA ARG A 202 -44.56 -57.32 -80.30
C ARG A 202 -44.38 -58.81 -80.52
N ILE A 203 -43.50 -59.48 -79.76
CA ILE A 203 -43.32 -60.93 -79.83
C ILE A 203 -44.62 -61.64 -79.45
N ALA A 204 -45.29 -61.20 -78.37
CA ALA A 204 -46.58 -61.77 -77.98
C ALA A 204 -47.67 -61.52 -79.03
N ALA A 205 -47.64 -60.38 -79.73
CA ALA A 205 -48.55 -60.09 -80.84
C ALA A 205 -48.23 -60.97 -82.07
N ASP A 206 -46.96 -61.16 -82.40
CA ASP A 206 -46.49 -62.02 -83.48
C ASP A 206 -46.77 -63.50 -83.16
N ASP A 207 -46.66 -63.93 -81.91
CA ASP A 207 -47.05 -65.26 -81.42
C ASP A 207 -48.56 -65.46 -81.53
N ARG A 208 -49.36 -64.43 -81.20
CA ARG A 208 -50.81 -64.45 -81.44
C ARG A 208 -51.15 -64.50 -82.92
N GLN A 209 -50.41 -63.78 -83.77
CA GLN A 209 -50.61 -63.79 -85.21
C GLN A 209 -50.19 -65.12 -85.83
N THR A 210 -49.07 -65.71 -85.40
CA THR A 210 -48.63 -67.03 -85.87
C THR A 210 -49.54 -68.14 -85.36
N ALA A 211 -50.01 -68.08 -84.12
CA ALA A 211 -51.05 -68.97 -83.60
C ALA A 211 -52.36 -68.83 -84.39
N ALA A 212 -52.76 -67.60 -84.75
CA ALA A 212 -53.91 -67.37 -85.61
C ALA A 212 -53.70 -67.92 -87.03
N VAL A 213 -52.51 -67.76 -87.62
CA VAL A 213 -52.17 -68.33 -88.93
C VAL A 213 -52.09 -69.86 -88.89
N GLN A 214 -51.61 -70.45 -87.80
CA GLN A 214 -51.62 -71.90 -87.59
C GLN A 214 -53.04 -72.43 -87.39
N ALA A 215 -53.89 -71.72 -86.64
CA ALA A 215 -55.32 -72.03 -86.51
C ALA A 215 -56.06 -71.90 -87.86
N LEU A 216 -55.69 -70.92 -88.69
CA LEU A 216 -56.23 -70.79 -90.05
C LEU A 216 -55.71 -71.88 -90.99
N ARG A 217 -54.48 -72.37 -90.83
CA ARG A 217 -53.94 -73.50 -91.60
C ARG A 217 -54.53 -74.84 -91.18
N SER A 218 -54.78 -75.06 -89.88
CA SER A 218 -55.51 -76.25 -89.41
C SER A 218 -56.98 -76.20 -89.85
N ALA A 219 -57.63 -75.03 -89.78
CA ALA A 219 -58.97 -74.85 -90.31
C ALA A 219 -59.04 -74.96 -91.85
N ALA A 220 -57.98 -74.61 -92.57
CA ALA A 220 -57.90 -74.80 -94.03
C ALA A 220 -57.68 -76.28 -94.39
N ALA A 221 -56.88 -77.02 -93.62
CA ALA A 221 -56.69 -78.47 -93.79
C ALA A 221 -57.96 -79.26 -93.42
N GLU A 222 -58.76 -78.79 -92.46
CA GLU A 222 -60.08 -79.33 -92.14
C GLU A 222 -61.11 -79.00 -93.24
N ARG A 223 -61.09 -77.77 -93.78
CA ARG A 223 -61.93 -77.36 -94.92
C ARG A 223 -61.64 -78.10 -96.22
N GLU A 224 -60.39 -78.48 -96.52
CA GLU A 224 -60.05 -79.21 -97.76
C GLU A 224 -60.56 -80.68 -97.74
N LEU A 225 -60.71 -81.27 -96.54
CA LEU A 225 -61.30 -82.59 -96.32
C LEU A 225 -62.84 -82.57 -96.26
N GLU A 226 -63.44 -81.46 -95.82
CA GLU A 226 -64.89 -81.24 -95.82
C GLU A 226 -65.41 -80.81 -97.21
N LEU A 227 -64.65 -80.01 -97.97
CA LEU A 227 -64.99 -79.62 -99.34
C LEU A 227 -65.07 -80.82 -100.31
N GLN A 228 -64.37 -81.93 -100.08
CA GLN A 228 -64.54 -83.16 -100.89
C GLN A 228 -65.81 -83.97 -100.54
N LYS A 229 -66.43 -83.73 -99.38
CA LYS A 229 -67.67 -84.38 -98.95
C LYS A 229 -68.92 -83.52 -99.20
N GLU A 230 -68.80 -82.21 -99.20
CA GLU A 230 -69.93 -81.28 -99.37
C GLU A 230 -70.16 -80.83 -100.83
N TYR A 231 -69.21 -81.05 -101.76
CA TYR A 231 -69.39 -80.78 -103.20
C TYR A 231 -70.42 -81.69 -103.91
N ARG A 232 -70.99 -82.71 -103.22
CA ARG A 232 -72.02 -83.60 -103.81
C ARG A 232 -73.46 -83.31 -103.41
N ASP A 233 -73.73 -82.68 -102.27
CA ASP A 233 -75.10 -82.63 -101.73
C ASP A 233 -75.67 -81.21 -101.50
N VAL A 234 -74.93 -80.13 -101.80
CA VAL A 234 -75.23 -78.79 -101.25
C VAL A 234 -75.47 -77.66 -102.27
N THR A 235 -75.15 -77.80 -103.56
CA THR A 235 -75.21 -76.65 -104.50
C THR A 235 -76.62 -76.17 -104.89
N GLY A 236 -77.69 -76.73 -104.31
CA GLY A 236 -79.07 -76.33 -104.62
C GLY A 236 -79.81 -75.55 -103.54
N THR A 237 -79.47 -75.74 -102.25
CA THR A 237 -80.36 -75.33 -101.14
C THR A 237 -79.71 -74.43 -100.09
N GLN A 238 -78.37 -74.34 -100.00
CA GLN A 238 -77.70 -73.58 -98.93
C GLN A 238 -77.49 -72.08 -99.21
N GLN A 239 -77.68 -71.58 -100.43
CA GLN A 239 -77.45 -70.16 -100.72
C GLN A 239 -78.48 -69.22 -100.05
N ARG A 240 -79.61 -69.73 -99.55
CA ARG A 240 -80.61 -68.91 -98.82
C ARG A 240 -80.48 -68.97 -97.30
N GLU A 241 -79.86 -70.02 -96.76
CA GLU A 241 -79.57 -70.14 -95.32
C GLU A 241 -78.26 -69.46 -94.94
N ILE A 242 -77.30 -69.36 -95.88
CA ILE A 242 -76.04 -68.63 -95.67
C ILE A 242 -76.27 -67.14 -95.45
N ASP A 243 -77.18 -66.52 -96.22
CA ASP A 243 -77.47 -65.08 -96.06
C ASP A 243 -78.19 -64.79 -94.73
N ALA A 244 -79.05 -65.71 -94.24
CA ALA A 244 -79.74 -65.58 -92.96
C ALA A 244 -78.81 -65.80 -91.74
N LEU A 245 -77.88 -66.76 -91.81
CA LEU A 245 -76.90 -67.00 -90.74
C LEU A 245 -75.78 -65.94 -90.70
N GLN A 246 -75.52 -65.24 -91.82
CA GLN A 246 -74.59 -64.11 -91.85
C GLN A 246 -75.14 -62.87 -91.13
N GLU A 247 -76.43 -62.58 -91.27
CA GLU A 247 -77.09 -61.50 -90.50
C GLU A 247 -77.07 -61.79 -88.99
N GLU A 248 -77.39 -63.02 -88.57
CA GLU A 248 -77.34 -63.40 -87.15
C GLU A 248 -75.90 -63.36 -86.57
N LEU A 249 -74.88 -63.71 -87.36
CA LEU A 249 -73.48 -63.63 -86.95
C LEU A 249 -72.99 -62.19 -86.78
N ASP A 250 -73.43 -61.27 -87.64
CA ASP A 250 -73.07 -59.87 -87.54
C ASP A 250 -73.81 -59.17 -86.38
N GLU A 251 -75.04 -59.60 -86.07
CA GLU A 251 -75.79 -59.13 -84.90
C GLU A 251 -75.19 -59.67 -83.58
N ALA A 252 -74.74 -60.93 -83.57
CA ALA A 252 -73.97 -61.52 -82.47
C ALA A 252 -72.59 -60.86 -82.26
N ARG A 253 -71.94 -60.43 -83.35
CA ARG A 253 -70.67 -59.68 -83.27
C ARG A 253 -70.87 -58.27 -82.75
N ARG A 254 -71.92 -57.56 -83.17
CA ARG A 254 -72.25 -56.22 -82.67
C ARG A 254 -72.58 -56.26 -81.18
N SER A 255 -73.42 -57.19 -80.75
CA SER A 255 -73.74 -57.37 -79.32
C SER A 255 -72.54 -57.78 -78.48
N SER A 256 -71.65 -58.65 -78.97
CA SER A 256 -70.39 -59.00 -78.28
C SER A 256 -69.41 -57.81 -78.19
N GLN A 257 -69.33 -56.98 -79.25
CA GLN A 257 -68.50 -55.77 -79.23
C GLN A 257 -69.07 -54.70 -78.30
N GLU A 258 -70.39 -54.55 -78.23
CA GLU A 258 -71.05 -53.66 -77.28
C GLU A 258 -70.82 -54.11 -75.85
N TRP A 259 -70.94 -55.42 -75.58
CA TRP A 259 -70.65 -55.99 -74.27
C TRP A 259 -69.17 -55.79 -73.88
N ARG A 260 -68.21 -56.00 -74.79
CA ARG A 260 -66.79 -55.69 -74.55
C ARG A 260 -66.52 -54.20 -74.33
N LYS A 261 -67.22 -53.32 -75.05
CA LYS A 261 -67.13 -51.86 -74.83
C LYS A 261 -67.70 -51.47 -73.46
N GLU A 262 -68.78 -52.09 -73.03
CA GLU A 262 -69.34 -51.89 -71.69
C GLU A 262 -68.44 -52.44 -70.60
N GLU A 263 -67.86 -53.62 -70.77
CA GLU A 263 -66.86 -54.17 -69.85
C GLU A 263 -65.63 -53.28 -69.75
N LEU A 264 -65.10 -52.80 -70.88
CA LEU A 264 -63.97 -51.85 -70.89
C LEU A 264 -64.34 -50.54 -70.17
N ARG A 265 -65.55 -50.03 -70.34
CA ARG A 265 -66.03 -48.85 -69.59
C ARG A 265 -66.14 -49.14 -68.09
N ARG A 266 -66.62 -50.32 -67.70
CA ARG A 266 -66.69 -50.73 -66.28
C ARG A 266 -65.30 -50.91 -65.67
N VAL A 267 -64.38 -51.56 -66.37
CA VAL A 267 -62.99 -51.74 -65.94
C VAL A 267 -62.29 -50.39 -65.83
N LYS A 268 -62.50 -49.49 -66.80
CA LYS A 268 -61.96 -48.12 -66.77
C LYS A 268 -62.52 -47.33 -65.58
N ALA A 269 -63.83 -47.38 -65.34
CA ALA A 269 -64.44 -46.71 -64.18
C ALA A 269 -63.94 -47.29 -62.84
N LEU A 270 -63.72 -48.60 -62.75
CA LEU A 270 -63.14 -49.23 -61.56
C LEU A 270 -61.65 -48.86 -61.37
N ALA A 271 -60.88 -48.74 -62.45
CA ALA A 271 -59.49 -48.30 -62.40
C ALA A 271 -59.38 -46.82 -61.97
N GLU A 272 -60.19 -45.94 -62.56
CA GLU A 272 -60.27 -44.51 -62.18
C GLU A 272 -60.76 -44.33 -60.74
N GLY A 273 -61.71 -45.17 -60.28
CA GLY A 273 -62.14 -45.21 -58.88
C GLY A 273 -61.00 -45.56 -57.93
N ARG A 274 -60.27 -46.64 -58.21
CA ARG A 274 -59.10 -47.06 -57.41
C ARG A 274 -57.97 -46.03 -57.42
N GLU A 275 -57.70 -45.40 -58.57
CA GLU A 275 -56.69 -44.35 -58.69
C GLU A 275 -57.07 -43.12 -57.85
N ASN A 276 -58.33 -42.70 -57.89
CA ASN A 276 -58.82 -41.60 -57.08
C ASN A 276 -58.80 -41.90 -55.58
N ASP A 277 -59.11 -43.14 -55.18
CA ASP A 277 -59.02 -43.56 -53.78
C ASP A 277 -57.57 -43.63 -53.28
N LEU A 278 -56.63 -44.08 -54.12
CA LEU A 278 -55.20 -44.02 -53.83
C LEU A 278 -54.74 -42.56 -53.71
N ARG A 279 -55.13 -41.67 -54.62
CA ARG A 279 -54.80 -40.24 -54.51
C ARG A 279 -55.34 -39.62 -53.23
N LYS A 280 -56.59 -39.92 -52.85
CA LYS A 280 -57.19 -39.44 -51.60
C LYS A 280 -56.42 -39.95 -50.38
N THR A 281 -56.11 -41.25 -50.32
CA THR A 281 -55.35 -41.83 -49.20
C THR A 281 -53.91 -41.32 -49.13
N HIS A 282 -53.25 -41.06 -50.26
CA HIS A 282 -51.94 -40.42 -50.28
C HIS A 282 -52.03 -38.95 -49.83
N ALA A 283 -53.06 -38.22 -50.25
CA ALA A 283 -53.28 -36.84 -49.82
C ALA A 283 -53.56 -36.76 -48.30
N THR A 284 -54.38 -37.66 -47.74
CA THR A 284 -54.63 -37.69 -46.29
C THR A 284 -53.37 -38.05 -45.51
N ARG A 285 -52.60 -39.06 -45.96
CA ARG A 285 -51.31 -39.40 -45.32
C ARG A 285 -50.31 -38.25 -45.35
N LEU A 286 -50.24 -37.50 -46.45
CA LEU A 286 -49.38 -36.32 -46.54
C LEU A 286 -49.86 -35.19 -45.63
N ALA A 287 -51.17 -34.99 -45.50
CA ALA A 287 -51.74 -34.01 -44.57
C ALA A 287 -51.46 -34.38 -43.11
N GLU A 288 -51.68 -35.65 -42.74
CA GLU A 288 -51.36 -36.18 -41.40
C GLU A 288 -49.86 -36.08 -41.09
N ALA A 289 -49.00 -36.39 -42.07
CA ALA A 289 -47.55 -36.25 -41.92
C ALA A 289 -47.14 -34.79 -41.69
N LYS A 290 -47.72 -33.85 -42.46
CA LYS A 290 -47.51 -32.40 -42.28
C LYS A 290 -47.98 -31.93 -40.91
N GLU A 291 -49.20 -32.28 -40.49
CA GLU A 291 -49.67 -31.94 -39.14
C GLU A 291 -48.77 -32.53 -38.04
N SER A 292 -48.28 -33.75 -38.22
CA SER A 292 -47.36 -34.36 -37.24
C SER A 292 -46.01 -33.63 -37.18
N ALA A 293 -45.52 -33.13 -38.32
CA ALA A 293 -44.30 -32.33 -38.40
C ALA A 293 -44.53 -30.96 -37.75
N ASP A 294 -45.64 -30.30 -38.04
CA ASP A 294 -45.99 -28.99 -37.47
C ASP A 294 -46.16 -29.09 -35.94
N ARG A 295 -46.77 -30.16 -35.43
CA ARG A 295 -46.85 -30.43 -33.99
C ARG A 295 -45.46 -30.61 -33.34
N ARG A 296 -44.54 -31.29 -34.02
CA ARG A 296 -43.14 -31.44 -33.53
C ARG A 296 -42.41 -30.10 -33.53
N VAL A 297 -42.56 -29.31 -34.59
CA VAL A 297 -41.96 -27.98 -34.67
C VAL A 297 -42.51 -27.08 -33.57
N ALA A 298 -43.82 -27.06 -33.36
CA ALA A 298 -44.46 -26.30 -32.29
C ALA A 298 -43.99 -26.75 -30.89
N ALA A 299 -43.84 -28.06 -30.66
CA ALA A 299 -43.33 -28.58 -29.39
C ALA A 299 -41.86 -28.15 -29.15
N ILE A 300 -41.01 -28.20 -30.17
CA ILE A 300 -39.61 -27.75 -30.08
C ILE A 300 -39.54 -26.25 -29.83
N GLN A 301 -40.38 -25.45 -30.50
CA GLN A 301 -40.46 -24.00 -30.28
C GLN A 301 -40.91 -23.68 -28.86
N ALA A 302 -41.98 -24.31 -28.37
CA ALA A 302 -42.46 -24.14 -27.00
C ALA A 302 -41.40 -24.52 -25.95
N GLN A 303 -40.65 -25.59 -26.18
CA GLN A 303 -39.54 -25.99 -25.33
C GLN A 303 -38.43 -24.92 -25.31
N ARG A 304 -38.01 -24.44 -26.48
CA ARG A 304 -36.99 -23.38 -26.59
C ARG A 304 -37.43 -22.09 -25.92
N GLU A 305 -38.71 -21.71 -26.03
CA GLU A 305 -39.26 -20.55 -25.35
C GLU A 305 -39.33 -20.73 -23.83
N ALA A 306 -39.61 -21.93 -23.34
CA ALA A 306 -39.55 -22.25 -21.92
C ALA A 306 -38.12 -22.16 -21.39
N ASP A 307 -37.15 -22.73 -22.12
CA ASP A 307 -35.73 -22.70 -21.77
C ASP A 307 -35.18 -21.26 -21.79
N ASN A 308 -35.53 -20.47 -22.81
CA ASN A 308 -35.16 -19.05 -22.88
C ASN A 308 -35.78 -18.23 -21.74
N ARG A 309 -37.02 -18.51 -21.34
CA ARG A 309 -37.64 -17.87 -20.18
C ARG A 309 -36.92 -18.24 -18.89
N ALA A 310 -36.59 -19.51 -18.68
CA ALA A 310 -35.85 -19.98 -17.51
C ALA A 310 -34.42 -19.40 -17.44
N LEU A 311 -33.76 -19.22 -18.59
CA LEU A 311 -32.45 -18.55 -18.65
C LEU A 311 -32.56 -17.06 -18.30
N ARG A 312 -33.58 -16.37 -18.82
CA ARG A 312 -33.83 -14.95 -18.47
C ARG A 312 -34.11 -14.77 -16.98
N THR A 313 -34.94 -15.63 -16.37
CA THR A 313 -35.19 -15.55 -14.92
C THR A 313 -33.92 -15.79 -14.10
N ARG A 314 -33.07 -16.75 -14.49
CA ARG A 314 -31.78 -16.97 -13.82
C ARG A 314 -30.84 -15.78 -13.96
N HIS A 315 -30.74 -15.18 -15.15
CA HIS A 315 -29.93 -13.98 -15.34
C HIS A 315 -30.47 -12.76 -14.57
N GLU A 316 -31.78 -12.64 -14.43
CA GLU A 316 -32.40 -11.60 -13.60
C GLU A 316 -32.10 -11.83 -12.11
N GLU A 317 -32.17 -13.08 -11.64
CA GLU A 317 -31.80 -13.47 -10.28
C GLU A 317 -30.31 -13.23 -10.00
N GLU A 318 -29.42 -13.58 -10.91
CA GLU A 318 -27.98 -13.31 -10.82
C GLU A 318 -27.70 -11.81 -10.78
N ARG A 319 -28.35 -11.02 -11.65
CA ARG A 319 -28.24 -9.55 -11.63
C ARG A 319 -28.78 -8.97 -10.32
N ALA A 320 -29.89 -9.49 -9.80
CA ALA A 320 -30.44 -9.05 -8.51
C ALA A 320 -29.51 -9.41 -7.35
N ARG A 321 -28.90 -10.60 -7.38
CA ARG A 321 -27.91 -11.05 -6.40
C ARG A 321 -26.67 -10.17 -6.41
N LEU A 322 -26.07 -9.93 -7.59
CA LEU A 322 -24.89 -9.07 -7.72
C LEU A 322 -25.19 -7.63 -7.27
N ARG A 323 -26.38 -7.10 -7.56
CA ARG A 323 -26.80 -5.79 -7.05
C ARG A 323 -26.90 -5.77 -5.52
N ARG A 324 -27.43 -6.82 -4.90
CA ARG A 324 -27.49 -6.93 -3.42
C ARG A 324 -26.09 -7.03 -2.82
N GLU A 325 -25.23 -7.89 -3.37
CA GLU A 325 -23.84 -8.03 -2.92
C GLU A 325 -23.09 -6.68 -3.04
N HIS A 326 -23.27 -5.94 -4.13
CA HIS A 326 -22.70 -4.61 -4.29
C HIS A 326 -23.29 -3.58 -3.30
N GLN A 327 -24.61 -3.61 -3.05
CA GLN A 327 -25.24 -2.75 -2.04
C GLN A 327 -24.76 -3.07 -0.62
N GLU A 328 -24.56 -4.35 -0.29
CA GLU A 328 -24.00 -4.79 0.98
C GLU A 328 -22.54 -4.34 1.14
N GLN A 329 -21.75 -4.39 0.07
CA GLN A 329 -20.38 -3.86 0.06
C GLN A 329 -20.36 -2.35 0.31
N LEU A 330 -21.20 -1.58 -0.38
CA LEU A 330 -21.32 -0.14 -0.15
C LEU A 330 -21.78 0.17 1.28
N ALA A 331 -22.76 -0.56 1.81
CA ALA A 331 -23.22 -0.39 3.18
C ALA A 331 -22.11 -0.73 4.19
N ALA A 332 -21.33 -1.79 3.95
CA ALA A 332 -20.19 -2.16 4.79
C ALA A 332 -19.07 -1.11 4.72
N GLU A 333 -18.80 -0.53 3.56
CA GLU A 333 -17.86 0.58 3.41
C GLU A 333 -18.34 1.84 4.13
N ASP A 334 -19.63 2.16 4.07
CA ASP A 334 -20.20 3.29 4.80
C ASP A 334 -20.14 3.09 6.31
N GLU A 335 -20.41 1.88 6.82
CA GLU A 335 -20.22 1.56 8.24
C GLU A 335 -18.75 1.63 8.65
N ARG A 336 -17.81 1.19 7.79
CA ARG A 336 -16.38 1.36 8.02
C ARG A 336 -16.01 2.84 8.11
N ARG A 337 -16.44 3.66 7.15
CA ARG A 337 -16.21 5.12 7.16
C ARG A 337 -16.79 5.76 8.42
N LYS A 338 -18.02 5.40 8.83
CA LYS A 338 -18.62 5.89 10.08
C LYS A 338 -17.78 5.51 11.29
N SER A 339 -17.28 4.27 11.35
CA SER A 339 -16.42 3.83 12.45
C SER A 339 -15.07 4.55 12.47
N GLU A 340 -14.49 4.82 11.31
CA GLU A 340 -13.25 5.60 11.16
C GLU A 340 -13.47 7.06 11.57
N THR A 341 -14.56 7.69 11.12
CA THR A 341 -14.90 9.05 11.53
C THR A 341 -15.14 9.14 13.03
N TRP A 342 -15.81 8.15 13.62
CA TRP A 342 -16.05 8.11 15.06
C TRP A 342 -14.74 7.93 15.84
N ALA A 343 -13.85 7.05 15.38
CA ALA A 343 -12.54 6.87 15.99
C ALA A 343 -11.66 8.13 15.89
N LEU A 344 -11.72 8.86 14.77
CA LEU A 344 -11.04 10.14 14.61
C LEU A 344 -11.62 11.23 15.50
N GLU A 345 -12.95 11.33 15.59
CA GLU A 345 -13.62 12.24 16.51
C GLU A 345 -13.23 11.96 17.97
N GLU A 346 -13.14 10.68 18.36
CA GLU A 346 -12.76 10.32 19.72
C GLU A 346 -11.31 10.70 20.02
N ARG A 347 -10.38 10.43 19.09
CA ARG A 347 -8.98 10.89 19.22
C ARG A 347 -8.87 12.41 19.30
N LEU A 348 -9.69 13.15 18.55
CA LEU A 348 -9.74 14.61 18.62
C LEU A 348 -10.29 15.09 19.97
N ARG A 349 -11.28 14.41 20.54
CA ARG A 349 -11.78 14.70 21.90
C ARG A 349 -10.72 14.42 22.96
N GLU A 350 -10.01 13.31 22.87
CA GLU A 350 -8.90 12.96 23.76
C GLU A 350 -7.79 14.01 23.69
N ALA A 351 -7.35 14.40 22.48
CA ALA A 351 -6.34 15.43 22.29
C ALA A 351 -6.82 16.80 22.82
N ALA A 352 -8.10 17.15 22.65
CA ALA A 352 -8.67 18.38 23.20
C ALA A 352 -8.66 18.36 24.74
N LEU A 353 -8.99 17.23 25.37
CA LEU A 353 -8.91 17.06 26.82
C LEU A 353 -7.47 17.17 27.31
N GLN A 354 -6.50 16.53 26.63
CA GLN A 354 -5.08 16.64 26.96
C GLN A 354 -4.63 18.10 26.91
N ARG A 355 -4.91 18.80 25.81
CA ARG A 355 -4.60 20.23 25.67
C ARG A 355 -5.25 21.08 26.77
N GLU A 356 -6.50 20.80 27.14
CA GLU A 356 -7.16 21.53 28.22
C GLU A 356 -6.48 21.27 29.58
N THR A 357 -6.09 20.03 29.86
CA THR A 357 -5.35 19.69 31.09
C THR A 357 -3.98 20.34 31.15
N GLU A 358 -3.25 20.37 30.04
CA GLU A 358 -1.97 21.08 29.91
C GLU A 358 -2.15 22.58 30.10
N LEU A 359 -3.13 23.19 29.44
CA LEU A 359 -3.44 24.62 29.61
C LEU A 359 -3.78 24.95 31.07
N ARG A 360 -4.53 24.09 31.77
CA ARG A 360 -4.81 24.26 33.20
C ARG A 360 -3.53 24.16 34.03
N ALA A 361 -2.64 23.21 33.72
CA ALA A 361 -1.36 23.05 34.41
C ALA A 361 -0.42 24.26 34.19
N TYR A 362 -0.27 24.72 32.95
CA TYR A 362 0.53 25.91 32.62
C TYR A 362 -0.05 27.17 33.27
N THR A 363 -1.37 27.33 33.27
CA THR A 363 -2.02 28.47 33.93
C THR A 363 -1.79 28.44 35.45
N ALA A 364 -1.85 27.25 36.08
CA ALA A 364 -1.52 27.10 37.49
C ALA A 364 -0.06 27.45 37.76
N ARG A 365 0.87 26.96 36.93
CA ARG A 365 2.29 27.25 37.06
C ARG A 365 2.63 28.73 36.88
N LEU A 366 1.99 29.40 35.92
CA LEU A 366 2.13 30.85 35.75
C LEU A 366 1.66 31.61 37.00
N LYS A 367 0.52 31.23 37.58
CA LYS A 367 0.04 31.84 38.83
C LYS A 367 0.99 31.60 40.00
N GLU A 368 1.58 30.42 40.10
CA GLU A 368 2.62 30.13 41.11
C GLU A 368 3.86 31.01 40.92
N LEU A 369 4.34 31.16 39.69
CA LEU A 369 5.50 32.00 39.38
C LEU A 369 5.21 33.49 39.63
N GLU A 370 4.01 33.96 39.30
CA GLU A 370 3.55 35.32 39.61
C GLU A 370 3.48 35.54 41.13
N ALA A 371 2.92 34.60 41.87
CA ALA A 371 2.87 34.67 43.33
C ALA A 371 4.27 34.65 43.96
N ALA A 372 5.17 33.80 43.48
CA ALA A 372 6.56 33.75 43.92
C ALA A 372 7.31 35.05 43.59
N ARG A 373 7.07 35.64 42.41
CA ARG A 373 7.63 36.94 42.04
C ARG A 373 7.14 38.06 42.95
N LEU A 374 5.84 38.09 43.26
CA LEU A 374 5.27 39.07 44.19
C LEU A 374 5.82 38.90 45.61
N ALA A 375 5.94 37.67 46.10
CA ALA A 375 6.54 37.38 47.40
C ALA A 375 8.03 37.79 47.47
N ARG A 376 8.79 37.56 46.39
CA ARG A 376 10.19 38.03 46.31
C ARG A 376 10.26 39.55 46.32
N LYS A 377 9.36 40.24 45.61
CA LYS A 377 9.28 41.71 45.62
C LYS A 377 8.96 42.24 47.02
N SER A 378 7.96 41.66 47.71
CA SER A 378 7.62 42.09 49.07
C SER A 378 8.77 41.84 50.05
N SER A 379 9.41 40.66 49.99
CA SER A 379 10.61 40.38 50.80
C SER A 379 11.74 41.38 50.52
N SER A 380 12.04 41.66 49.26
CA SER A 380 13.09 42.63 48.91
C SER A 380 12.73 44.05 49.36
N GLN A 381 11.45 44.41 49.34
CA GLN A 381 10.98 45.71 49.82
C GLN A 381 11.11 45.79 51.34
N GLU A 382 10.70 44.75 52.09
CA GLU A 382 10.89 44.69 53.55
C GLU A 382 12.37 44.72 53.93
N ASP A 383 13.24 44.01 53.19
CA ASP A 383 14.68 44.04 53.42
C ASP A 383 15.25 45.45 53.16
N LEU A 384 14.79 46.15 52.11
CA LEU A 384 15.15 47.54 51.84
C LEU A 384 14.64 48.48 52.95
N GLU A 385 13.40 48.31 53.41
CA GLU A 385 12.83 49.07 54.53
C GLU A 385 13.67 48.89 55.79
N ARG A 386 14.08 47.66 56.13
CA ARG A 386 14.99 47.39 57.26
C ARG A 386 16.38 48.00 57.08
N VAL A 387 16.90 48.05 55.85
CA VAL A 387 18.17 48.73 55.55
C VAL A 387 18.01 50.24 55.74
N VAL A 388 16.94 50.83 55.23
CA VAL A 388 16.63 52.27 55.37
C VAL A 388 16.42 52.64 56.84
N GLU A 389 15.72 51.83 57.63
CA GLU A 389 15.57 52.05 59.07
C GLU A 389 16.90 52.03 59.81
N ARG A 390 17.78 51.05 59.51
CA ARG A 390 19.13 51.00 60.08
C ARG A 390 19.94 52.25 59.73
N PHE A 391 19.97 52.64 58.46
CA PHE A 391 20.63 53.88 58.05
C PHE A 391 19.99 55.11 58.69
N GLY A 392 18.67 55.13 58.89
CA GLY A 392 17.99 56.22 59.60
C GLY A 392 18.45 56.35 61.05
N VAL A 393 18.64 55.22 61.76
CA VAL A 393 19.22 55.20 63.10
C VAL A 393 20.68 55.66 63.09
N GLU A 394 21.49 55.14 62.18
CA GLU A 394 22.90 55.54 62.05
C GLU A 394 23.03 57.03 61.73
N ILE A 395 22.21 57.57 60.80
CA ILE A 395 22.15 59.00 60.50
C ILE A 395 21.75 59.78 61.74
N SER A 396 20.73 59.34 62.48
CA SER A 396 20.32 60.01 63.73
C SER A 396 21.44 60.02 64.77
N ASP A 397 22.17 58.91 64.91
CA ASP A 397 23.33 58.81 65.79
C ASP A 397 24.47 59.73 65.34
N PHE A 398 24.73 59.80 64.03
CA PHE A 398 25.70 60.73 63.46
C PHE A 398 25.27 62.19 63.65
N GLU A 399 24.00 62.52 63.45
CA GLU A 399 23.46 63.85 63.71
C GLU A 399 23.61 64.23 65.18
N ASN A 400 23.24 63.33 66.10
CA ASN A 400 23.46 63.51 67.54
C ASN A 400 24.94 63.73 67.83
N ARG A 401 25.83 62.91 67.25
CA ARG A 401 27.28 63.06 67.43
C ARG A 401 27.81 64.37 66.87
N VAL A 402 27.31 64.82 65.72
CA VAL A 402 27.63 66.13 65.16
C VAL A 402 27.15 67.22 66.12
N THR A 403 25.95 67.13 66.68
CA THR A 403 25.46 68.13 67.66
C THR A 403 26.29 68.14 68.95
N GLU A 404 26.74 66.98 69.43
CA GLU A 404 27.68 66.87 70.55
C GLU A 404 29.03 67.51 70.21
N LEU A 405 29.58 67.21 69.02
CA LEU A 405 30.83 67.78 68.55
C LEU A 405 30.73 69.29 68.32
N GLU A 406 29.61 69.79 67.81
CA GLU A 406 29.31 71.22 67.70
C GLU A 406 29.17 71.87 69.09
N GLY A 407 28.59 71.17 70.07
CA GLY A 407 28.56 71.60 71.46
C GLY A 407 29.95 71.71 72.06
N ALA A 408 30.75 70.65 71.93
CA ALA A 408 32.15 70.61 72.35
C ALA A 408 33.02 71.64 71.61
N LEU A 409 32.73 71.90 70.33
CA LEU A 409 33.39 72.94 69.55
C LEU A 409 33.01 74.31 70.09
N LYS A 410 31.73 74.58 70.39
CA LYS A 410 31.30 75.85 71.01
C LYS A 410 31.92 76.04 72.38
N GLU A 411 32.06 74.99 73.18
CA GLU A 411 32.75 75.02 74.47
C GLU A 411 34.25 75.26 74.29
N SER A 412 34.88 74.58 73.33
CA SER A 412 36.27 74.79 72.92
C SER A 412 36.49 76.21 72.39
N GLU A 413 35.56 76.75 71.61
CA GLU A 413 35.58 78.11 71.09
C GLU A 413 35.36 79.11 72.23
N ALA A 414 34.51 78.80 73.21
CA ALA A 414 34.36 79.61 74.41
C ALA A 414 35.65 79.61 75.25
N HIS A 415 36.27 78.45 75.48
CA HIS A 415 37.58 78.34 76.13
C HIS A 415 38.70 78.95 75.30
N ARG A 416 38.64 78.86 73.96
CA ARG A 416 39.55 79.56 73.07
C ARG A 416 39.33 81.04 73.15
N ASN A 417 38.10 81.55 73.19
CA ASN A 417 37.78 82.97 73.33
C ASN A 417 38.15 83.49 74.72
N GLU A 418 38.08 82.66 75.77
CA GLU A 418 38.62 82.94 77.11
C GLU A 418 40.15 82.96 77.09
N LEU A 419 40.78 82.00 76.42
CA LEU A 419 42.22 81.96 76.20
C LEU A 419 42.68 83.07 75.25
N GLU A 420 41.86 83.54 74.33
CA GLU A 420 42.09 84.62 73.36
C GLU A 420 41.78 85.97 74.01
N ALA A 421 40.94 86.02 75.05
CA ALA A 421 40.85 87.15 75.98
C ALA A 421 42.10 87.21 76.90
N LEU A 422 42.64 86.06 77.31
CA LEU A 422 43.90 85.97 78.05
C LEU A 422 45.13 86.24 77.17
N LEU A 423 45.14 85.76 75.93
CA LEU A 423 46.19 85.94 74.91
C LEU A 423 46.02 87.23 74.12
N GLY A 424 44.86 87.90 74.21
CA GLY A 424 44.67 89.29 73.78
C GLY A 424 45.51 90.28 74.58
N SER A 425 46.05 89.85 75.73
CA SER A 425 47.09 90.59 76.47
C SER A 425 48.52 90.29 75.99
N ILE A 426 48.74 89.23 75.21
CA ILE A 426 50.07 88.79 74.78
C ILE A 426 49.98 88.16 73.39
N ARG A 427 50.33 88.97 72.37
CA ARG A 427 50.89 88.56 71.05
C ARG A 427 50.07 89.04 69.85
N ALA A 428 50.39 90.28 69.45
CA ALA A 428 50.32 90.71 68.07
C ALA A 428 51.33 89.91 67.21
N GLY A 429 50.88 89.51 66.01
CA GLY A 429 51.74 89.19 64.86
C GLY A 429 51.85 87.72 64.49
N GLY A 430 51.55 87.40 63.22
CA GLY A 430 52.09 86.22 62.54
C GLY A 430 51.11 85.45 61.64
N GLU A 431 51.07 85.87 60.38
CA GLU A 431 50.64 85.27 59.12
C GLU A 431 50.51 83.73 58.90
N GLU A 432 49.54 83.42 58.01
CA GLU A 432 49.57 82.52 56.82
C GLU A 432 49.19 81.02 56.85
N SER A 433 48.37 80.67 55.82
CA SER A 433 48.40 79.47 54.93
C SER A 433 47.19 78.51 54.91
N SER A 434 46.52 78.49 53.74
CA SER A 434 46.01 77.36 52.89
C SER A 434 45.36 76.12 53.54
N GLY A 435 44.29 75.48 53.06
CA GLY A 435 43.59 75.38 51.76
C GLY A 435 43.11 73.91 51.56
N ILE A 436 42.18 73.68 50.61
CA ILE A 436 41.79 72.37 49.98
C ILE A 436 40.69 71.57 50.75
N THR A 437 39.39 71.53 50.41
CA THR A 437 38.58 71.08 49.23
C THR A 437 38.33 69.57 49.06
N ALA A 438 37.03 69.23 48.99
CA ALA A 438 36.35 68.23 48.14
C ALA A 438 36.26 66.74 48.58
N SER A 439 35.07 66.36 49.03
CA SER A 439 34.31 65.16 48.57
C SER A 439 33.64 65.49 47.21
N PRO A 440 32.85 64.63 46.53
CA PRO A 440 32.66 63.15 46.56
C PRO A 440 32.62 62.54 45.11
N ASP A 441 32.36 61.24 44.96
CA ASP A 441 31.66 60.58 43.81
C ASP A 441 31.65 59.06 44.13
N ASP A 442 30.53 58.36 44.33
CA ASP A 442 29.31 58.10 43.55
C ASP A 442 29.38 56.85 42.63
N ASP A 443 28.38 56.01 42.86
CA ASP A 443 27.81 54.84 42.19
C ASP A 443 28.50 54.14 41.00
N THR A 444 28.45 52.80 41.04
CA THR A 444 27.61 52.01 40.11
C THR A 444 27.55 50.54 40.51
N ALA A 445 26.36 50.13 40.97
CA ALA A 445 25.96 48.74 41.12
C ALA A 445 25.44 48.19 39.79
N ASP A 446 25.88 46.99 39.44
CA ASP A 446 25.54 46.25 38.22
C ASP A 446 24.56 45.10 38.59
N PRO A 447 23.38 44.93 37.93
CA PRO A 447 22.51 43.78 38.19
C PRO A 447 22.54 42.70 37.09
N GLU A 448 22.90 41.50 37.53
CA GLU A 448 22.52 40.11 37.15
C GLU A 448 22.32 39.66 35.67
N PRO A 449 22.97 38.53 35.27
CA PRO A 449 22.64 37.72 34.10
C PRO A 449 21.77 36.50 34.49
N ARG A 450 20.45 36.56 34.32
CA ARG A 450 19.55 35.38 34.49
C ARG A 450 18.70 35.04 33.27
N ALA A 451 18.60 35.92 32.30
CA ALA A 451 17.73 35.74 31.14
C ALA A 451 18.31 34.88 29.99
N ARG A 452 19.56 34.40 30.08
CA ARG A 452 20.23 33.68 28.98
C ARG A 452 20.19 32.15 29.08
N LEU A 453 19.78 31.57 30.21
CA LEU A 453 19.74 30.11 30.38
C LEU A 453 18.43 29.48 29.90
N GLU A 454 17.30 30.20 30.01
CA GLU A 454 15.97 29.71 29.61
C GLU A 454 15.84 29.55 28.08
N ASP A 455 16.53 30.39 27.30
CA ASP A 455 16.53 30.32 25.83
C ASP A 455 17.33 29.12 25.28
N VAL A 456 18.32 28.62 26.03
CA VAL A 456 19.13 27.46 25.63
C VAL A 456 18.40 26.15 25.92
N GLU A 457 17.66 26.08 27.03
CA GLU A 457 16.83 24.92 27.37
C GLU A 457 15.68 24.74 26.37
N ALA A 458 15.06 25.83 25.93
CA ALA A 458 14.00 25.78 24.90
C ALA A 458 14.53 25.30 23.53
N GLN A 459 15.78 25.62 23.17
CA GLN A 459 16.39 25.15 21.93
C GLN A 459 16.80 23.67 21.99
N ASN A 460 17.24 23.19 23.16
CA ASN A 460 17.57 21.78 23.35
C ASN A 460 16.33 20.88 23.25
N ILE A 461 15.20 21.29 23.82
CA ILE A 461 13.94 20.53 23.73
C ILE A 461 13.47 20.40 22.28
N LEU A 462 13.50 21.49 21.49
CA LEU A 462 13.14 21.45 20.07
C LEU A 462 14.10 20.63 19.20
N ALA A 463 15.38 20.53 19.61
CA ALA A 463 16.36 19.69 18.94
C ALA A 463 16.13 18.20 19.26
N GLU A 464 15.80 17.88 20.51
CA GLU A 464 15.45 16.52 20.95
C GLU A 464 14.20 16.00 20.24
N GLU A 465 13.12 16.79 20.17
CA GLU A 465 11.90 16.40 19.44
C GLU A 465 12.15 16.14 17.95
N LYS A 466 13.01 16.94 17.31
CA LYS A 466 13.40 16.71 15.90
C LYS A 466 14.22 15.45 15.73
N VAL A 467 15.09 15.13 16.69
CA VAL A 467 15.86 13.88 16.68
C VAL A 467 14.91 12.69 16.85
N GLU A 468 13.90 12.78 17.71
CA GLU A 468 12.89 11.74 17.90
C GLU A 468 12.02 11.53 16.64
N ASP A 469 11.55 12.60 15.98
CA ASP A 469 10.79 12.50 14.72
C ASP A 469 11.63 11.88 13.59
N LEU A 470 12.91 12.27 13.49
CA LEU A 470 13.83 11.68 12.51
C LEU A 470 14.14 10.21 12.81
N GLN A 471 14.26 9.83 14.08
CA GLN A 471 14.42 8.43 14.47
C GLN A 471 13.17 7.60 14.16
N ALA A 472 11.97 8.15 14.39
CA ALA A 472 10.71 7.51 14.05
C ALA A 472 10.61 7.26 12.53
N ARG A 473 10.89 8.27 11.70
CA ARG A 473 10.90 8.14 10.23
C ARG A 473 11.96 7.15 9.73
N LEU A 474 13.15 7.14 10.34
CA LEU A 474 14.18 6.15 10.01
C LEU A 474 13.75 4.73 10.39
N SER A 475 13.04 4.55 11.50
CA SER A 475 12.51 3.24 11.91
C SER A 475 11.42 2.75 10.94
N GLU A 476 10.51 3.63 10.54
CA GLU A 476 9.45 3.34 9.56
C GLU A 476 10.04 2.97 8.19
N ALA A 477 10.99 3.77 7.69
CA ALA A 477 11.68 3.48 6.43
C ALA A 477 12.45 2.15 6.47
N ARG A 478 13.05 1.79 7.62
CA ARG A 478 13.71 0.48 7.80
C ARG A 478 12.70 -0.67 7.83
N GLU A 479 11.56 -0.49 8.46
CA GLU A 479 10.49 -1.49 8.45
C GLU A 479 9.91 -1.68 7.05
N GLU A 480 9.66 -0.60 6.31
CA GLU A 480 9.19 -0.67 4.93
C GLU A 480 10.22 -1.36 4.03
N SER A 481 11.50 -1.01 4.18
CA SER A 481 12.59 -1.68 3.48
C SER A 481 12.61 -3.18 3.80
N ARG A 482 12.42 -3.58 5.06
CA ARG A 482 12.32 -4.99 5.46
C ARG A 482 11.11 -5.68 4.84
N ARG A 483 9.93 -5.05 4.88
CA ARG A 483 8.71 -5.59 4.25
C ARG A 483 8.86 -5.74 2.75
N ASN A 484 9.52 -4.79 2.09
CA ASN A 484 9.80 -4.83 0.66
C ASN A 484 10.83 -5.92 0.32
N ALA A 485 11.87 -6.08 1.13
CA ALA A 485 12.84 -7.18 0.99
C ALA A 485 12.17 -8.55 1.17
N GLU A 486 11.31 -8.72 2.17
CA GLU A 486 10.54 -9.95 2.37
C GLU A 486 9.59 -10.23 1.19
N LYS A 487 8.92 -9.20 0.65
CA LYS A 487 8.07 -9.34 -0.55
C LYS A 487 8.88 -9.74 -1.77
N LEU A 488 10.02 -9.09 -2.01
CA LEU A 488 10.93 -9.41 -3.12
C LEU A 488 11.47 -10.83 -2.98
N GLN A 489 11.88 -11.24 -1.79
CA GLN A 489 12.34 -12.59 -1.53
C GLN A 489 11.23 -13.62 -1.79
N ARG A 490 9.99 -13.38 -1.35
CA ARG A 490 8.85 -14.26 -1.66
C ARG A 490 8.58 -14.33 -3.17
N ALA A 491 8.70 -13.23 -3.90
CA ALA A 491 8.54 -13.21 -5.35
C ALA A 491 9.66 -13.99 -6.06
N LEU A 492 10.91 -13.84 -5.61
CA LEU A 492 12.05 -14.61 -6.12
C LEU A 492 11.92 -16.10 -5.81
N GLU A 493 11.50 -16.47 -4.61
CA GLU A 493 11.23 -17.87 -4.24
C GLU A 493 10.10 -18.48 -5.08
N ARG A 494 9.07 -17.69 -5.44
CA ARG A 494 8.01 -18.13 -6.37
C ARG A 494 8.53 -18.30 -7.79
N LEU A 495 9.32 -17.35 -8.27
CA LEU A 495 9.94 -17.41 -9.59
C LEU A 495 10.91 -18.60 -9.70
N ASP A 496 11.67 -18.86 -8.64
CA ASP A 496 12.58 -20.01 -8.54
C ASP A 496 11.81 -21.34 -8.47
N ARG A 497 10.66 -21.39 -7.78
CA ARG A 497 9.78 -22.57 -7.85
C ARG A 497 9.26 -22.86 -9.26
N LEU A 498 9.02 -21.81 -10.03
CA LEU A 498 8.59 -21.89 -11.43
C LEU A 498 9.75 -22.09 -12.41
N SER A 499 11.01 -21.93 -11.98
CA SER A 499 12.19 -22.13 -12.84
C SER A 499 12.38 -23.61 -13.22
N ASP A 500 11.92 -24.53 -12.37
CA ASP A 500 11.89 -25.97 -12.63
C ASP A 500 10.78 -26.33 -13.64
N PRO A 501 11.12 -26.81 -14.85
CA PRO A 501 10.15 -27.19 -15.88
C PRO A 501 9.09 -28.17 -15.38
N ALA A 502 9.49 -29.15 -14.56
CA ALA A 502 8.56 -30.17 -14.06
C ALA A 502 7.54 -29.60 -13.07
N ARG A 503 7.93 -28.60 -12.28
CA ARG A 503 7.03 -27.90 -11.36
C ARG A 503 6.12 -26.94 -12.10
N ARG A 504 6.66 -26.18 -13.06
CA ARG A 504 5.88 -25.26 -13.90
C ARG A 504 4.77 -25.99 -14.64
N LEU A 505 5.04 -27.17 -15.21
CA LEU A 505 4.01 -28.00 -15.84
C LEU A 505 2.91 -28.44 -14.85
N ARG A 506 3.28 -28.84 -13.63
CA ARG A 506 2.30 -29.22 -12.59
C ARG A 506 1.44 -28.04 -12.14
N GLU A 507 2.03 -26.86 -11.99
CA GLU A 507 1.30 -25.64 -11.64
C GLU A 507 0.38 -25.18 -12.77
N GLY A 508 0.81 -25.29 -14.03
CA GLY A 508 -0.05 -25.06 -15.20
C GLY A 508 -1.25 -26.02 -15.24
N ILE A 509 -1.02 -27.32 -14.99
CA ILE A 509 -2.10 -28.32 -14.88
C ILE A 509 -3.05 -27.98 -13.72
N ALA A 510 -2.52 -27.57 -12.56
CA ALA A 510 -3.35 -27.16 -11.44
C ALA A 510 -4.20 -25.93 -11.78
N LEU A 511 -3.62 -24.94 -12.48
CA LEU A 511 -4.33 -23.75 -12.95
C LEU A 511 -5.45 -24.12 -13.93
N PHE A 512 -5.15 -24.99 -14.92
CA PHE A 512 -6.15 -25.51 -15.84
C PHE A 512 -7.30 -26.22 -15.10
N ASN A 513 -7.00 -27.06 -14.12
CA ASN A 513 -8.00 -27.78 -13.32
C ASN A 513 -8.96 -26.88 -12.54
N HIS A 514 -8.54 -25.66 -12.18
CA HIS A 514 -9.39 -24.66 -11.53
C HIS A 514 -10.09 -23.73 -12.53
N SER A 515 -9.71 -23.76 -13.80
CA SER A 515 -10.31 -22.94 -14.86
C SER A 515 -11.66 -23.49 -15.33
N GLU A 516 -12.46 -22.62 -15.96
CA GLU A 516 -13.72 -23.03 -16.58
C GLU A 516 -13.52 -24.02 -17.73
N HIS A 517 -12.36 -23.98 -18.39
CA HIS A 517 -12.00 -24.86 -19.49
C HIS A 517 -11.99 -26.33 -19.08
N ALA A 518 -11.64 -26.66 -17.84
CA ALA A 518 -11.74 -28.02 -17.31
C ALA A 518 -13.18 -28.55 -17.36
N ARG A 519 -14.17 -27.71 -17.05
CA ARG A 519 -15.61 -28.07 -17.16
C ARG A 519 -16.03 -28.22 -18.61
N THR A 520 -15.54 -27.36 -19.50
CA THR A 520 -15.81 -27.43 -20.94
C THR A 520 -15.29 -28.73 -21.54
N VAL A 521 -14.03 -29.07 -21.27
CA VAL A 521 -13.42 -30.34 -21.71
C VAL A 521 -14.15 -31.54 -21.10
N ALA A 522 -14.57 -31.47 -19.82
CA ALA A 522 -15.40 -32.51 -19.22
C ALA A 522 -16.75 -32.69 -19.94
N SER A 523 -17.40 -31.59 -20.34
CA SER A 523 -18.66 -31.61 -21.08
C SER A 523 -18.50 -32.26 -22.45
N ILE A 524 -17.46 -31.88 -23.20
CA ILE A 524 -17.12 -32.47 -24.50
C ILE A 524 -16.81 -33.97 -24.34
N SER A 525 -16.10 -34.33 -23.27
CA SER A 525 -15.75 -35.72 -22.99
C SER A 525 -16.95 -36.61 -22.66
N LYS A 526 -18.09 -36.04 -22.25
CA LYS A 526 -19.35 -36.80 -22.12
C LYS A 526 -19.94 -37.19 -23.46
N ALA A 527 -19.72 -36.40 -24.51
CA ALA A 527 -20.22 -36.67 -25.86
C ALA A 527 -19.27 -37.56 -26.66
N PHE A 528 -17.95 -37.32 -26.57
CA PHE A 528 -16.94 -37.95 -27.42
C PHE A 528 -16.06 -38.99 -26.70
N GLY A 529 -16.27 -39.22 -25.40
CA GLY A 529 -15.40 -40.09 -24.59
C GLY A 529 -14.19 -39.35 -24.01
N LEU A 530 -13.37 -40.07 -23.22
CA LEU A 530 -12.19 -39.48 -22.56
C LEU A 530 -11.09 -39.17 -23.60
N PRO A 531 -10.53 -37.95 -23.59
CA PRO A 531 -9.48 -37.56 -24.53
C PRO A 531 -8.13 -38.20 -24.15
N ARG A 532 -7.30 -38.42 -25.17
CA ARG A 532 -5.85 -38.61 -24.97
C ARG A 532 -5.24 -37.24 -24.72
N VAL A 533 -4.52 -37.08 -23.61
CA VAL A 533 -3.98 -35.78 -23.22
C VAL A 533 -2.46 -35.77 -23.29
N HIS A 534 -1.94 -34.75 -23.94
CA HIS A 534 -0.53 -34.40 -23.96
C HIS A 534 -0.32 -33.08 -23.22
N ALA A 535 0.59 -33.07 -22.26
CA ALA A 535 0.97 -31.91 -21.48
C ALA A 535 2.47 -31.70 -21.64
N ALA A 536 2.87 -30.57 -22.23
CA ALA A 536 4.26 -30.20 -22.46
C ALA A 536 4.48 -28.74 -22.10
N LEU A 537 5.74 -28.32 -22.10
CA LEU A 537 6.08 -26.91 -22.10
C LEU A 537 6.38 -26.52 -23.54
N ASP A 538 5.90 -25.36 -23.96
CA ASP A 538 6.28 -24.73 -25.21
C ASP A 538 7.79 -24.42 -25.24
N ASP A 539 8.37 -24.39 -26.44
CA ASP A 539 9.81 -24.20 -26.65
C ASP A 539 10.28 -22.75 -26.37
N SER A 540 9.33 -21.83 -26.14
CA SER A 540 9.61 -20.42 -25.81
C SER A 540 10.02 -20.27 -24.34
N ALA A 541 11.24 -19.83 -24.01
CA ALA A 541 11.64 -19.59 -22.61
C ALA A 541 10.80 -18.44 -21.98
N PRO A 542 10.16 -18.62 -20.81
CA PRO A 542 10.42 -19.65 -19.78
C PRO A 542 9.57 -20.95 -19.86
N GLY A 543 8.92 -21.19 -21.00
CA GLY A 543 8.21 -22.40 -21.38
C GLY A 543 6.77 -22.35 -20.88
N LYS A 544 5.80 -22.05 -21.74
CA LYS A 544 4.39 -22.01 -21.31
C LYS A 544 3.81 -23.44 -21.29
N PRO A 545 3.18 -23.89 -20.19
CA PRO A 545 2.50 -25.18 -20.18
C PRO A 545 1.36 -25.24 -21.20
N THR A 546 1.48 -26.18 -22.14
CA THR A 546 0.54 -26.42 -23.23
C THR A 546 -0.11 -27.79 -23.06
N LEU A 547 -1.45 -27.81 -23.09
CA LEU A 547 -2.29 -28.96 -22.83
C LEU A 547 -3.11 -29.28 -24.09
N THR A 548 -2.76 -30.36 -24.76
CA THR A 548 -3.42 -30.83 -25.99
C THR A 548 -4.33 -32.01 -25.68
N PHE A 549 -5.61 -31.87 -26.00
CA PHE A 549 -6.66 -32.87 -25.83
C PHE A 549 -7.05 -33.43 -27.20
N LEU A 550 -7.02 -34.76 -27.33
CA LEU A 550 -7.33 -35.48 -28.58
C LEU A 550 -8.50 -36.44 -28.35
N TRP A 551 -9.62 -36.22 -29.04
CA TRP A 551 -10.79 -37.10 -29.04
C TRP A 551 -10.77 -37.99 -30.28
N GLY A 552 -9.99 -39.08 -30.21
CA GLY A 552 -9.84 -40.01 -31.33
C GLY A 552 -9.38 -39.29 -32.60
N ASP A 553 -10.06 -39.61 -33.71
CA ASP A 553 -9.83 -38.99 -35.02
C ASP A 553 -10.87 -37.92 -35.36
N MET A 554 -11.55 -37.36 -34.34
CA MET A 554 -12.71 -36.48 -34.55
C MET A 554 -12.45 -35.01 -34.21
N ALA A 555 -11.67 -34.74 -33.16
CA ALA A 555 -11.43 -33.38 -32.70
C ALA A 555 -10.19 -33.29 -31.82
N TRP A 556 -9.56 -32.12 -31.86
CA TRP A 556 -8.49 -31.75 -30.94
C TRP A 556 -8.66 -30.33 -30.42
N ARG A 557 -8.16 -30.08 -29.20
CA ARG A 557 -8.09 -28.74 -28.59
C ARG A 557 -6.78 -28.55 -27.85
N ARG A 558 -6.20 -27.36 -27.97
CA ARG A 558 -4.96 -26.97 -27.30
C ARG A 558 -5.20 -25.77 -26.40
N TYR A 559 -4.83 -25.91 -25.13
CA TYR A 559 -4.93 -24.86 -24.13
C TYR A 559 -3.54 -24.48 -23.63
N VAL A 560 -3.30 -23.19 -23.43
CA VAL A 560 -2.12 -22.70 -22.74
C VAL A 560 -2.51 -22.27 -21.35
N SER A 561 -1.73 -22.67 -20.35
CA SER A 561 -1.93 -22.33 -18.94
C SER A 561 -0.66 -21.73 -18.38
N ASP A 562 -0.62 -20.40 -18.20
CA ASP A 562 0.56 -19.69 -17.71
C ASP A 562 0.50 -19.48 -16.18
N PRO A 563 1.31 -20.24 -15.40
CA PRO A 563 1.33 -20.12 -13.94
C PRO A 563 2.15 -18.93 -13.44
N THR A 564 2.68 -18.07 -14.32
CA THR A 564 3.43 -16.87 -13.93
C THR A 564 2.49 -15.81 -13.32
N GLU A 565 2.85 -15.25 -12.17
CA GLU A 565 2.11 -14.16 -11.53
C GLU A 565 2.42 -12.81 -12.22
N GLY A 566 1.42 -11.95 -12.39
CA GLY A 566 1.57 -10.64 -13.05
C GLY A 566 1.34 -10.65 -14.56
N VAL A 567 0.97 -11.79 -15.15
CA VAL A 567 0.46 -11.88 -16.52
C VAL A 567 -1.01 -11.44 -16.55
N GLU A 568 -1.40 -10.71 -17.59
CA GLU A 568 -2.78 -10.26 -17.81
C GLU A 568 -3.76 -11.45 -17.89
N GLU A 569 -4.92 -11.34 -17.23
CA GLU A 569 -5.96 -12.37 -17.28
C GLU A 569 -6.64 -12.38 -18.67
N PRO A 570 -7.00 -13.55 -19.24
CA PRO A 570 -7.06 -14.88 -18.63
C PRO A 570 -5.74 -15.67 -18.71
N ARG A 571 -5.33 -16.24 -17.57
CA ARG A 571 -4.11 -17.07 -17.47
C ARG A 571 -4.23 -18.46 -18.12
N VAL A 572 -5.45 -18.86 -18.46
CA VAL A 572 -5.74 -20.09 -19.22
C VAL A 572 -6.61 -19.73 -20.42
N TYR A 573 -6.10 -19.98 -21.62
CA TYR A 573 -6.78 -19.64 -22.86
C TYR A 573 -6.70 -20.78 -23.87
N LEU A 574 -7.70 -20.82 -24.77
CA LEU A 574 -7.72 -21.74 -25.89
C LEU A 574 -6.78 -21.18 -26.98
N GLU A 575 -5.79 -21.97 -27.35
CA GLU A 575 -4.80 -21.59 -28.36
C GLU A 575 -5.19 -22.11 -29.75
N GLY A 576 -5.81 -23.29 -29.81
CA GLY A 576 -6.22 -23.89 -31.07
C GLY A 576 -7.26 -25.00 -30.91
N THR A 577 -8.02 -25.23 -31.97
CA THR A 577 -8.99 -26.32 -32.09
C THR A 577 -9.03 -26.78 -33.54
N GLY A 578 -9.28 -28.07 -33.78
CA GLY A 578 -9.44 -28.61 -35.12
C GLY A 578 -10.13 -29.96 -35.11
N GLU A 579 -10.45 -30.47 -36.31
CA GLU A 579 -11.18 -31.73 -36.51
C GLU A 579 -10.25 -32.89 -36.89
N ASP A 580 -9.08 -32.59 -37.49
CA ASP A 580 -8.11 -33.60 -37.90
C ASP A 580 -6.89 -33.64 -36.95
N PRO A 581 -6.63 -34.75 -36.24
CA PRO A 581 -5.43 -34.89 -35.40
C PRO A 581 -4.13 -34.86 -36.22
N ALA A 582 -4.17 -34.97 -37.56
CA ALA A 582 -3.03 -34.81 -38.44
C ALA A 582 -2.42 -33.40 -38.40
N GLU A 583 -3.20 -32.40 -38.00
CA GLU A 583 -2.78 -30.99 -37.87
C GLU A 583 -1.84 -30.75 -36.69
N ILE A 584 -1.81 -31.65 -35.70
CA ILE A 584 -0.94 -31.55 -34.52
C ILE A 584 0.38 -32.28 -34.79
N GLU A 585 1.50 -31.75 -34.31
CA GLU A 585 2.80 -32.43 -34.37
C GLU A 585 2.79 -33.85 -33.77
N ALA A 586 3.54 -34.77 -34.38
CA ALA A 586 3.56 -36.18 -33.99
C ALA A 586 4.00 -36.41 -32.52
N SER A 587 4.88 -35.56 -32.00
CA SER A 587 5.33 -35.53 -30.59
C SER A 587 4.17 -35.26 -29.62
N SER A 588 3.29 -34.32 -29.99
CA SER A 588 2.13 -33.88 -29.21
C SER A 588 0.93 -34.84 -29.28
N ARG A 589 1.01 -35.90 -30.10
CA ARG A 589 -0.01 -36.96 -30.18
C ARG A 589 0.22 -38.09 -29.18
N GLN A 590 1.39 -38.17 -28.55
CA GLN A 590 1.71 -39.20 -27.58
C GLN A 590 1.15 -38.81 -26.20
N PRO A 591 0.17 -39.56 -25.65
CA PRO A 591 -0.43 -39.20 -24.37
C PRO A 591 0.56 -39.39 -23.22
N ASN A 592 0.78 -38.34 -22.43
CA ASN A 592 1.60 -38.35 -21.22
C ASN A 592 0.81 -37.87 -19.97
N ALA A 593 -0.44 -37.49 -20.15
CA ALA A 593 -1.37 -37.09 -19.11
C ALA A 593 -2.73 -37.77 -19.30
N ARG A 594 -3.53 -37.83 -18.24
CA ARG A 594 -4.87 -38.44 -18.21
C ARG A 594 -5.88 -37.51 -17.58
N MET A 595 -7.09 -37.51 -18.11
CA MET A 595 -8.22 -36.77 -17.54
C MET A 595 -9.22 -37.72 -16.89
N ASP A 596 -9.76 -37.34 -15.74
CA ASP A 596 -10.89 -38.05 -15.12
C ASP A 596 -12.24 -37.60 -15.70
N SER A 597 -13.32 -38.30 -15.34
CA SER A 597 -14.68 -37.99 -15.79
C SER A 597 -15.23 -36.66 -15.26
N ARG A 598 -14.53 -36.01 -14.31
CA ARG A 598 -14.87 -34.70 -13.75
C ARG A 598 -14.11 -33.57 -14.43
N GLY A 599 -13.23 -33.85 -15.39
CA GLY A 599 -12.41 -32.85 -16.07
C GLY A 599 -11.06 -32.57 -15.42
N ARG A 600 -10.65 -33.32 -14.38
CA ARG A 600 -9.36 -33.11 -13.72
C ARG A 600 -8.26 -33.84 -14.48
N LEU A 601 -7.24 -33.07 -14.83
CA LEU A 601 -6.04 -33.53 -15.49
C LEU A 601 -4.95 -33.93 -14.47
N MET A 602 -4.30 -35.06 -14.71
CA MET A 602 -3.17 -35.57 -13.94
C MET A 602 -2.07 -36.08 -14.88
N ILE A 603 -0.79 -35.89 -14.51
CA ILE A 603 0.34 -36.48 -15.23
C ILE A 603 0.31 -38.01 -15.09
N GLY A 604 0.57 -38.73 -16.19
CA GLY A 604 0.60 -40.19 -16.25
C GLY A 604 -0.24 -40.75 -17.40
N VAL A 605 0.18 -41.91 -17.94
CA VAL A 605 -0.49 -42.59 -19.05
C VAL A 605 -1.65 -43.43 -18.50
N GLN A 606 -2.82 -43.37 -19.16
CA GLN A 606 -3.97 -44.21 -18.81
C GLN A 606 -3.67 -45.68 -19.16
N ALA A 607 -3.79 -46.58 -18.18
CA ALA A 607 -3.76 -48.02 -18.44
C ALA A 607 -4.95 -48.37 -19.35
N ARG A 608 -4.67 -49.09 -20.45
CA ARG A 608 -5.67 -49.51 -21.45
C ARG A 608 -6.71 -50.45 -20.88
#